data_AF-A0A2A2B381-F1
#
_entry.id   AF-A0A2A2B381-F1
#
_cell.length_a   1.000
_cell.length_b   1.000
_cell.length_c   1.000
_cell.angle_alpha   90.00
_cell.angle_beta   90.00
_cell.angle_gamma   90.00
#
_symmetry.space_group_name_H-M   'P 1'
#
loop_
_entity.id
_entity.type
_entity.pdbx_description
1 polymer ?
#
loop_
_entity_poly.entity_id
_entity_poly.type
_entity_poly.pdbx_seq_one_letter_code
_entity_poly.pdbx_strand_id
1 'polypeptide(L)'
;MDIPTATNSPSTDFNDIPPTYVDSDPSTASVPIAEPVLSTKPAAPSFTCDGRQHCSQMTSCAEATYFSNNCPNTKMDGNHDGVPCEQQWCN
;
A
#
# COMPACT_ATOMS: atom_id res chain seq x y z
N MET A 1 -41.93 -31.06 3.95
CA MET A 1 -41.57 -31.79 5.18
C MET A 1 -40.24 -32.43 4.91
N ASP A 2 -39.24 -31.94 5.67
CA ASP A 2 -37.94 -32.52 6.01
C ASP A 2 -36.80 -32.56 4.97
N ILE A 3 -35.75 -31.80 5.34
CA ILE A 3 -34.35 -31.88 4.89
C ILE A 3 -33.68 -33.08 5.63
N PRO A 4 -32.52 -33.60 5.19
CA PRO A 4 -31.30 -32.98 5.69
C PRO A 4 -30.18 -32.81 4.65
N THR A 5 -29.67 -31.59 4.65
CA THR A 5 -28.40 -31.13 4.10
C THR A 5 -27.29 -31.98 4.70
N ALA A 6 -26.49 -32.62 3.84
CA ALA A 6 -25.21 -33.18 4.25
C ALA A 6 -24.25 -31.99 4.50
N THR A 7 -24.28 -31.47 5.72
CA THR A 7 -23.34 -30.48 6.21
C THR A 7 -21.97 -31.15 6.28
N ASN A 8 -21.09 -30.73 5.37
CA ASN A 8 -19.67 -31.06 5.42
C ASN A 8 -19.06 -30.26 6.59
N SER A 9 -19.07 -30.86 7.78
CA SER A 9 -18.40 -30.30 8.96
C SER A 9 -17.01 -30.93 9.07
N PRO A 10 -15.90 -30.16 8.98
CA PRO A 10 -14.62 -30.62 9.48
C PRO A 10 -14.72 -30.75 11.00
N SER A 11 -14.54 -31.96 11.48
CA SER A 11 -14.53 -32.34 12.89
C SER A 11 -13.44 -31.55 13.63
N THR A 12 -13.82 -30.49 14.34
CA THR A 12 -13.02 -29.97 15.46
C THR A 12 -13.49 -30.68 16.71
N ASP A 13 -13.00 -31.90 16.92
CA ASP A 13 -13.12 -32.61 18.19
C ASP A 13 -12.24 -31.87 19.22
N PHE A 14 -12.90 -31.07 20.06
CA PHE A 14 -12.32 -30.14 21.01
C PHE A 14 -12.03 -30.80 22.37
N ASN A 15 -11.55 -32.04 22.41
CA ASN A 15 -11.23 -32.70 23.70
C ASN A 15 -9.90 -33.46 23.75
N ASP A 16 -9.00 -33.31 22.76
CA ASP A 16 -7.68 -33.95 22.75
C ASP A 16 -6.49 -32.96 22.83
N ILE A 17 -6.68 -31.77 23.40
CA ILE A 17 -5.56 -30.83 23.62
C ILE A 17 -5.15 -30.87 25.11
N PRO A 18 -4.06 -31.56 25.49
CA PRO A 18 -3.56 -31.52 26.86
C PRO A 18 -3.03 -30.11 27.20
N PRO A 19 -3.33 -29.58 28.41
CA PRO A 19 -2.88 -28.25 28.84
C PRO A 19 -1.44 -28.31 29.32
N THR A 20 -0.50 -28.51 28.40
CA THR A 20 0.93 -28.38 28.71
C THR A 20 1.66 -27.76 27.54
N TYR A 21 1.53 -26.45 27.35
CA TYR A 21 2.74 -25.64 27.37
C TYR A 21 2.45 -24.16 27.62
N VAL A 22 3.16 -23.69 28.63
CA VAL A 22 3.34 -22.36 29.22
C VAL A 22 3.27 -21.16 28.25
N ASP A 23 2.44 -20.21 28.66
CA ASP A 23 2.48 -18.78 28.33
C ASP A 23 3.92 -18.27 28.39
N SER A 24 4.45 -17.89 27.23
CA SER A 24 5.73 -17.20 27.11
C SER A 24 5.47 -15.79 26.59
N ASP A 25 4.83 -14.95 27.41
CA ASP A 25 5.11 -13.52 27.35
C ASP A 25 6.37 -13.24 28.17
N PRO A 26 7.48 -12.99 27.46
CA PRO A 26 8.23 -11.81 27.80
C PRO A 26 8.05 -10.80 26.67
N SER A 27 7.23 -9.80 26.94
CA SER A 27 7.50 -8.42 26.59
C SER A 27 8.96 -8.11 26.93
N THR A 28 9.82 -8.41 25.97
CA THR A 28 11.18 -7.96 25.86
C THR A 28 11.27 -7.37 24.47
N ALA A 29 10.94 -6.08 24.44
CA ALA A 29 11.25 -5.17 23.35
C ALA A 29 12.67 -5.46 22.85
N SER A 30 12.76 -6.18 21.73
CA SER A 30 13.99 -6.46 21.02
C SER A 30 13.79 -5.88 19.63
N VAL A 31 14.29 -4.66 19.50
CA VAL A 31 14.60 -3.91 18.29
C VAL A 31 14.54 -4.76 17.00
N PRO A 32 13.74 -4.38 15.99
CA PRO A 32 14.09 -4.80 14.65
C PRO A 32 15.37 -4.06 14.29
N ILE A 33 16.52 -4.75 14.39
CA ILE A 33 17.64 -4.54 13.47
C ILE A 33 17.13 -5.11 12.14
N ALA A 34 16.21 -4.37 11.52
CA ALA A 34 15.90 -4.54 10.13
C ALA A 34 17.01 -3.84 9.36
N GLU A 35 17.54 -4.59 8.40
CA GLU A 35 18.48 -4.24 7.34
C GLU A 35 18.33 -2.78 6.87
N PRO A 36 19.37 -2.15 6.28
CA PRO A 36 19.14 -0.89 5.58
C PRO A 36 18.01 -1.16 4.60
N VAL A 37 16.82 -0.64 4.90
CA VAL A 37 15.78 -0.50 3.91
C VAL A 37 16.43 0.44 2.92
N LEU A 38 17.05 -0.15 1.89
CA LEU A 38 16.94 0.34 0.55
C LEU A 38 15.42 0.40 0.31
N SER A 39 14.76 1.40 0.92
CA SER A 39 14.00 2.38 0.17
C SER A 39 14.87 2.67 -1.03
N THR A 40 14.73 1.78 -2.03
CA THR A 40 14.98 2.09 -3.41
C THR A 40 13.98 3.20 -3.64
N LYS A 41 14.36 4.42 -3.21
CA LYS A 41 13.81 5.65 -3.70
C LYS A 41 13.85 5.40 -5.20
N PRO A 42 12.68 5.19 -5.85
CA PRO A 42 12.65 4.81 -7.25
C PRO A 42 13.62 5.75 -7.93
N ALA A 43 14.69 5.19 -8.52
CA ALA A 43 15.84 5.96 -8.99
C ALA A 43 15.27 7.15 -9.72
N ALA A 44 15.44 8.36 -9.15
CA ALA A 44 14.58 9.50 -9.43
C ALA A 44 14.49 9.62 -10.94
N PRO A 45 13.36 9.24 -11.56
CA PRO A 45 13.30 9.21 -13.00
C PRO A 45 13.55 10.64 -13.46
N SER A 46 14.40 10.79 -14.46
CA SER A 46 14.75 12.07 -15.04
C SER A 46 13.51 12.63 -15.75
N PHE A 47 12.62 13.21 -14.97
CA PHE A 47 11.41 13.86 -15.43
C PHE A 47 11.80 15.11 -16.19
N THR A 48 11.35 15.20 -17.44
CA THR A 48 11.62 16.36 -18.30
C THR A 48 10.29 16.96 -18.71
N CYS A 49 10.21 18.28 -18.78
CA CYS A 49 9.02 18.98 -19.25
C CYS A 49 8.82 18.75 -20.75
N ASP A 50 8.22 17.62 -21.11
CA ASP A 50 7.88 17.21 -22.47
C ASP A 50 6.59 17.88 -23.00
N GLY A 51 5.96 18.74 -22.19
CA GLY A 51 4.71 19.42 -22.54
C GLY A 51 3.44 18.67 -22.12
N ARG A 52 3.57 17.59 -21.34
CA ARG A 52 2.44 16.88 -20.73
C ARG A 52 1.75 17.77 -19.69
N GLN A 53 0.43 17.85 -19.76
CA GLN A 53 -0.39 18.74 -18.91
C GLN A 53 -1.50 18.03 -18.15
N HIS A 54 -1.75 16.74 -18.45
CA HIS A 54 -2.86 15.98 -17.88
C HIS A 54 -2.39 14.74 -17.14
N CYS A 55 -3.17 14.33 -16.15
CA CYS A 55 -2.91 13.15 -15.33
C CYS A 55 -2.82 11.86 -16.13
N SER A 56 -3.67 11.66 -17.13
CA SER A 56 -3.62 10.45 -17.98
C SER A 56 -2.29 10.26 -18.71
N GLN A 57 -1.47 11.30 -18.83
CA GLN A 57 -0.17 11.23 -19.49
C GLN A 57 0.96 10.86 -18.53
N MET A 58 0.72 10.85 -17.23
CA MET A 58 1.70 10.57 -16.19
C MET A 58 1.67 9.11 -15.81
N THR A 59 2.62 8.67 -14.98
CA THR A 59 2.66 7.27 -14.53
C THR A 59 2.74 7.11 -13.01
N SER A 60 2.85 8.21 -12.26
CA SER A 60 3.01 8.18 -10.81
C SER A 60 2.63 9.51 -10.16
N CYS A 61 2.27 9.46 -8.88
CA CYS A 61 1.99 10.63 -8.07
C CYS A 61 3.22 11.55 -7.96
N ALA A 62 4.40 10.96 -7.71
CA ALA A 62 5.64 11.71 -7.58
C ALA A 62 6.04 12.42 -8.89
N GLU A 63 5.75 11.79 -10.04
CA GLU A 63 5.91 12.40 -11.36
C GLU A 63 4.97 13.58 -11.55
N ALA A 64 3.70 13.42 -11.15
CA ALA A 64 2.71 14.48 -11.21
C ALA A 64 3.11 15.70 -10.36
N THR A 65 3.52 15.45 -9.12
CA THR A 65 4.03 16.49 -8.21
C THR A 65 5.28 17.16 -8.77
N TYR A 66 6.18 16.39 -9.40
CA TYR A 66 7.36 16.97 -10.03
C TYR A 66 6.98 17.94 -11.14
N PHE A 67 6.15 17.52 -12.10
CA PHE A 67 5.74 18.35 -13.22
C PHE A 67 4.99 19.60 -12.77
N SER A 68 4.10 19.51 -11.78
CA SER A 68 3.38 20.69 -11.24
C SER A 68 4.33 21.75 -10.68
N ASN A 69 5.41 21.30 -10.01
CA ASN A 69 6.39 22.21 -9.40
C ASN A 69 7.53 22.64 -10.33
N ASN A 70 7.86 21.85 -11.36
CA ASN A 70 9.04 22.05 -12.20
C ASN A 70 8.70 22.49 -13.64
N CYS A 71 7.48 22.25 -14.12
CA CYS A 71 7.09 22.52 -15.50
C CYS A 71 6.05 23.64 -15.61
N PRO A 72 6.26 24.66 -16.48
CA PRO A 72 5.23 25.64 -16.79
C PRO A 72 4.14 25.00 -17.67
N ASN A 73 2.88 25.42 -17.49
CA ASN A 73 1.68 24.95 -18.21
C ASN A 73 1.07 23.61 -17.76
N THR A 74 1.31 23.15 -16.53
CA THR A 74 0.62 21.97 -16.01
C THR A 74 -0.84 22.27 -15.64
N LYS A 75 -1.77 21.41 -16.09
CA LYS A 75 -3.22 21.50 -15.81
C LYS A 75 -3.72 20.25 -15.07
N MET A 76 -2.94 19.81 -14.09
CA MET A 76 -3.10 18.53 -13.39
C MET A 76 -3.68 18.70 -11.99
N ASP A 77 -3.44 19.87 -11.41
CA ASP A 77 -3.94 20.30 -10.10
C ASP A 77 -5.03 21.35 -10.35
N GLY A 78 -6.26 20.87 -10.57
CA GLY A 78 -7.40 21.75 -10.91
C GLY A 78 -7.92 22.53 -9.70
N ASN A 79 -7.76 21.96 -8.51
CA ASN A 79 -8.13 22.47 -7.21
C ASN A 79 -7.02 23.31 -6.55
N HIS A 80 -5.76 23.18 -6.99
CA HIS A 80 -4.59 23.86 -6.46
C HIS A 80 -4.29 23.49 -5.00
N ASP A 81 -4.56 22.22 -4.66
CA ASP A 81 -4.41 21.68 -3.32
C ASP A 81 -2.96 21.23 -3.07
N GLY A 82 -2.11 21.27 -4.10
CA GLY A 82 -0.73 20.80 -4.07
C GLY A 82 -0.59 19.30 -4.35
N VAL A 83 -1.69 18.59 -4.56
CA VAL A 83 -1.71 17.18 -4.94
C VAL A 83 -2.27 17.05 -6.36
N PRO A 84 -1.40 16.99 -7.38
CA PRO A 84 -1.88 16.75 -8.74
C PRO A 84 -2.33 15.30 -8.91
N CYS A 85 -3.40 15.09 -9.67
CA CYS A 85 -3.84 13.76 -10.08
C CYS A 85 -4.28 12.81 -8.94
N GLU A 86 -4.92 13.34 -7.90
CA GLU A 86 -5.48 12.59 -6.77
C GLU A 86 -6.32 11.38 -7.19
N GLN A 87 -7.14 11.55 -8.24
CA GLN A 87 -8.05 10.51 -8.70
C GLN A 87 -7.39 9.37 -9.51
N GLN A 88 -6.16 9.55 -9.99
CA GLN A 88 -5.51 8.56 -10.89
C GLN A 88 -4.19 8.02 -10.33
N TRP A 89 -3.37 8.87 -9.70
CA TRP A 89 -2.02 8.48 -9.26
C TRP A 89 -1.79 8.59 -7.76
N CYS A 90 -2.51 9.48 -7.05
CA CYS A 90 -2.31 9.76 -5.63
C CYS A 90 -3.51 9.30 -4.76
N ASN A 91 -4.07 8.12 -5.05
CA ASN A 91 -5.24 7.56 -4.36
C ASN A 91 -4.87 6.70 -3.15
#